data_AF-A0A6G1RAP7-F1
#
_entry.id   AF-A0A6G1RAP7-F1
#
_cell.length_a   1.000
_cell.length_b   1.000
_cell.length_c   1.000
_cell.angle_alpha   90.00
_cell.angle_beta   90.00
_cell.angle_gamma   90.00
#
_symmetry.space_group_name_H-M   'P 1'
#
loop_
_entity.id
_entity.type
_entity.pdbx_description
1 polymer ?
#
loop_
_entity_poly.entity_id
_entity_poly.type
_entity_poly.pdbx_seq_one_letter_code
_entity_poly.pdbx_strand_id
1 'polypeptide(L)'
;MGGRSPLAVGPRGAAVLVLLLGCIALCSAVEEKKVCQGTNNKLTQLGHVEDHFTSLQRMYNNCEVVLSNLEITYVEHNRDLSFLKTIQEVAGYVLIALNMVDVIPLENLQIIRGNVLYDNSYALAVLSNYHMNKTQGLRELPMKRLSEILNGGVKISNNPKLCNMDTVLWNDIIDTSKKPLTVLEYASNLSSCPKCHPNCTEDHCWGPGEQNCQTLTKVICAQQCSGRCRGKVP
;
A
#
# COMPACT_ATOMS: atom_id res chain seq x y z
N MET A 1 -73.96 -33.99 -32.97
CA MET A 1 -73.65 -33.23 -31.75
C MET A 1 -72.51 -33.95 -31.05
N GLY A 2 -71.31 -33.40 -31.09
CA GLY A 2 -70.10 -33.99 -30.50
C GLY A 2 -69.14 -32.87 -30.16
N GLY A 3 -68.73 -32.81 -28.90
CA GLY A 3 -68.20 -31.62 -28.24
C GLY A 3 -66.77 -31.24 -28.61
N ARG A 4 -66.47 -29.94 -28.43
CA ARG A 4 -65.11 -29.38 -28.40
C ARG A 4 -64.33 -30.00 -27.24
N SER A 5 -63.15 -30.52 -27.52
CA SER A 5 -62.10 -30.79 -26.52
C SER A 5 -61.09 -29.65 -26.48
N PRO A 6 -60.47 -29.35 -25.33
CA PRO A 6 -59.62 -28.17 -25.16
C PRO A 6 -58.19 -28.40 -25.66
N LEU A 7 -57.58 -27.34 -26.17
CA LEU A 7 -56.15 -27.25 -26.49
C LEU A 7 -55.32 -27.38 -25.21
N ALA A 8 -54.51 -28.43 -25.12
CA ALA A 8 -53.47 -28.56 -24.12
C ALA A 8 -52.32 -27.60 -24.43
N VAL A 9 -52.08 -26.65 -23.52
CA VAL A 9 -50.89 -25.79 -23.54
C VAL A 9 -49.70 -26.62 -23.04
N GLY A 10 -48.77 -26.93 -23.95
CA GLY A 10 -47.56 -27.70 -23.66
C GLY A 10 -46.51 -26.91 -22.86
N PRO A 11 -45.59 -27.60 -22.16
CA PRO A 11 -44.65 -27.01 -21.22
C PRO A 11 -43.45 -26.41 -21.96
N ARG A 12 -43.59 -25.21 -22.50
CA ARG A 12 -42.46 -24.46 -23.10
C ARG A 12 -42.02 -23.22 -22.32
N GLY A 13 -42.63 -22.97 -21.16
CA GLY A 13 -42.32 -21.81 -20.30
C GLY A 13 -41.29 -22.05 -19.20
N ALA A 14 -40.96 -23.29 -18.84
CA ALA A 14 -40.11 -23.58 -17.69
C ALA A 14 -38.60 -23.55 -17.99
N ALA A 15 -38.19 -23.80 -19.24
CA ALA A 15 -36.77 -23.92 -19.60
C ALA A 15 -36.05 -22.57 -19.68
N VAL A 16 -36.76 -21.48 -19.98
CA VAL A 16 -36.16 -20.13 -20.12
C VAL A 16 -35.88 -19.50 -18.75
N LEU A 17 -36.68 -19.81 -17.72
CA LEU A 17 -36.49 -19.27 -16.37
C LEU A 17 -35.28 -19.87 -15.65
N VAL A 18 -34.95 -21.14 -15.93
CA VAL A 18 -33.77 -21.83 -15.35
C VAL A 18 -32.46 -21.28 -15.92
N LEU A 19 -32.44 -20.85 -17.18
CA LEU A 19 -31.26 -20.22 -17.80
C LEU A 19 -30.99 -18.81 -17.25
N LEU A 20 -32.04 -18.07 -16.86
CA LEU A 20 -31.90 -16.76 -16.21
C LEU A 20 -31.45 -16.88 -14.76
N LEU A 21 -31.89 -17.93 -14.03
CA LEU A 21 -31.44 -18.22 -12.67
C LEU A 21 -30.01 -18.79 -12.62
N GLY A 22 -29.60 -19.54 -13.65
CA GLY A 22 -28.23 -20.09 -13.76
C GLY A 22 -27.16 -19.05 -14.05
N CYS A 23 -27.52 -17.92 -14.67
CA CYS A 23 -26.57 -16.83 -14.93
C CYS A 23 -26.24 -15.99 -13.68
N ILE A 24 -27.10 -15.99 -12.66
CA ILE A 24 -26.87 -15.20 -11.42
C ILE A 24 -25.79 -15.86 -10.56
N ALA A 25 -25.59 -17.17 -10.65
CA ALA A 25 -24.61 -17.92 -9.86
C ALA A 25 -23.14 -17.81 -10.36
N LEU A 26 -22.91 -17.13 -11.50
CA LEU A 26 -21.57 -16.95 -12.10
C LEU A 26 -21.03 -15.52 -12.01
N CYS A 27 -21.76 -14.59 -11.37
CA CYS A 27 -21.15 -13.34 -10.95
C CYS A 27 -20.19 -13.65 -9.80
N SER A 28 -18.90 -13.70 -10.12
CA SER A 28 -17.84 -13.58 -9.11
C SER A 28 -18.20 -12.38 -8.26
N ALA A 29 -18.41 -12.58 -6.96
CA ALA A 29 -18.65 -11.48 -6.04
C ALA A 29 -17.47 -10.51 -6.20
N VAL A 30 -17.73 -9.30 -6.71
CA VAL A 30 -16.75 -8.22 -6.69
C VAL A 30 -16.55 -7.93 -5.21
N GLU A 31 -15.40 -8.32 -4.68
CA GLU A 31 -15.04 -8.06 -3.28
C GLU A 31 -14.92 -6.54 -3.12
N GLU A 32 -15.92 -5.93 -2.49
CA GLU A 32 -15.97 -4.49 -2.29
C GLU A 32 -14.90 -4.10 -1.27
N LYS A 33 -13.85 -3.42 -1.73
CA LYS A 33 -12.76 -2.96 -0.86
C LYS A 33 -13.28 -1.95 0.15
N LYS A 34 -12.89 -2.08 1.41
CA LYS A 34 -13.25 -1.10 2.44
C LYS A 34 -12.50 0.21 2.24
N VAL A 35 -13.25 1.31 2.12
CA VAL A 35 -12.71 2.65 1.91
C VAL A 35 -12.67 3.46 3.20
N CYS A 36 -11.67 4.33 3.32
CA CYS A 36 -11.60 5.35 4.37
C CYS A 36 -11.12 6.69 3.78
N GLN A 37 -11.48 7.79 4.44
CA GLN A 37 -11.28 9.12 3.87
C GLN A 37 -9.80 9.53 3.81
N GLY A 38 -9.02 9.23 4.84
CA GLY A 38 -7.67 9.80 5.02
C GLY A 38 -7.71 11.22 5.59
N THR A 39 -6.54 11.87 5.66
CA THR A 39 -6.36 13.17 6.34
C THR A 39 -5.57 14.18 5.49
N ASN A 40 -5.52 15.43 5.96
CA ASN A 40 -4.69 16.51 5.38
C ASN A 40 -4.18 17.45 6.49
N ASN A 41 -3.65 16.87 7.56
CA ASN A 41 -3.14 17.58 8.73
C ASN A 41 -1.63 17.87 8.60
N LYS A 42 -0.94 17.21 7.66
CA LYS A 42 0.51 17.29 7.47
C LYS A 42 1.26 16.95 8.77
N LEU A 43 1.95 17.93 9.36
CA LEU A 43 2.67 17.78 10.62
C LEU A 43 1.90 18.41 11.80
N THR A 44 0.64 18.81 11.62
CA THR A 44 -0.14 19.41 12.70
C THR A 44 -0.60 18.31 13.65
N GLN A 45 -0.18 18.39 14.92
CA GLN A 45 -0.70 17.51 15.95
C GLN A 45 -2.14 17.93 16.30
N LEU A 46 -3.09 17.01 16.15
CA LEU A 46 -4.49 17.26 16.52
C LEU A 46 -4.74 16.82 17.96
N GLY A 47 -4.98 17.79 18.85
CA GLY A 47 -5.31 17.51 20.25
C GLY A 47 -4.17 16.84 21.03
N HIS A 48 -4.54 16.13 22.09
CA HIS A 48 -3.57 15.35 22.87
C HIS A 48 -3.12 14.11 22.08
N VAL A 49 -1.92 13.61 22.40
CA VAL A 49 -1.30 12.46 21.71
C VAL A 49 -2.22 11.23 21.70
N GLU A 50 -2.94 10.99 22.79
CA GLU A 50 -3.90 9.88 22.89
C GLU A 50 -5.10 10.04 21.93
N ASP A 51 -5.65 11.25 21.84
CA ASP A 51 -6.78 11.54 20.95
C ASP A 51 -6.36 11.42 19.49
N HIS A 52 -5.13 11.84 19.18
CA HIS A 52 -4.53 11.69 17.86
C HIS A 52 -4.43 10.22 17.45
N PHE A 53 -3.87 9.37 18.33
CA PHE A 53 -3.77 7.93 18.08
C PHE A 53 -5.14 7.27 17.95
N THR A 54 -6.07 7.60 18.84
CA THR A 54 -7.45 7.07 18.78
C THR A 54 -8.14 7.43 17.46
N SER A 55 -7.93 8.64 16.96
CA SER A 55 -8.47 9.10 15.68
C SER A 55 -7.84 8.36 14.49
N LEU A 56 -6.53 8.14 14.54
CA LEU A 56 -5.77 7.36 13.56
C LEU A 56 -6.32 5.93 13.47
N GLN A 57 -6.44 5.25 14.61
CA GLN A 57 -6.95 3.88 14.68
C GLN A 57 -8.40 3.81 14.19
N ARG A 58 -9.27 4.73 14.64
CA ARG A 58 -10.67 4.76 14.20
C ARG A 58 -10.81 4.95 12.70
N MET A 59 -9.94 5.76 12.08
CA MET A 59 -10.00 6.05 10.65
C MET A 59 -9.56 4.86 9.79
N TYR A 60 -8.50 4.17 10.20
CA TYR A 60 -7.84 3.19 9.35
C TYR A 60 -8.13 1.73 9.72
N ASN A 61 -8.85 1.46 10.82
CA ASN A 61 -9.20 0.11 11.21
C ASN A 61 -10.05 -0.59 10.12
N ASN A 62 -9.54 -1.71 9.60
CA ASN A 62 -10.10 -2.46 8.48
C ASN A 62 -10.25 -1.64 7.18
N CYS A 63 -9.45 -0.57 6.99
CA CYS A 63 -9.42 0.16 5.74
C CYS A 63 -8.46 -0.49 4.74
N GLU A 64 -8.88 -0.60 3.48
CA GLU A 64 -8.07 -1.14 2.38
C GLU A 64 -7.70 -0.06 1.35
N VAL A 65 -8.56 0.95 1.17
CA VAL A 65 -8.34 2.04 0.22
C VAL A 65 -8.51 3.39 0.91
N VAL A 66 -7.44 4.18 0.96
CA VAL A 66 -7.45 5.56 1.48
C VAL A 66 -7.74 6.52 0.33
N LEU A 67 -8.88 7.23 0.40
CA LEU A 67 -9.36 8.12 -0.66
C LEU A 67 -8.60 9.46 -0.76
N SER A 68 -7.94 9.85 0.33
CA SER A 68 -7.08 11.04 0.41
C SER A 68 -5.66 10.62 0.79
N ASN A 69 -5.04 11.31 1.76
CA ASN A 69 -3.68 11.01 2.20
C ASN A 69 -3.68 10.06 3.41
N LEU A 70 -2.64 9.25 3.50
CA LEU A 70 -2.33 8.46 4.68
C LEU A 70 -1.25 9.19 5.49
N GLU A 71 -1.62 9.74 6.64
CA GLU A 71 -0.69 10.45 7.52
C GLU A 71 -0.57 9.71 8.85
N ILE A 72 0.61 9.15 9.11
CA ILE A 72 0.94 8.45 10.35
C ILE A 72 1.97 9.32 11.06
N THR A 73 1.51 10.06 12.06
CA THR A 73 2.32 11.04 12.76
C THR A 73 2.21 10.91 14.27
N TYR A 74 3.27 11.33 14.99
CA TYR A 74 3.25 11.44 16.46
C TYR A 74 2.90 10.14 17.20
N VAL A 75 3.10 8.97 16.61
CA VAL A 75 2.80 7.69 17.26
C VAL A 75 3.89 7.34 18.27
N GLU A 76 3.51 7.15 19.53
CA GLU A 76 4.41 6.76 20.63
C GLU A 76 4.88 5.30 20.51
N HIS A 77 6.02 4.99 21.11
CA HIS A 77 6.73 3.72 20.95
C HIS A 77 5.94 2.45 21.34
N ASN A 78 4.93 2.54 22.21
CA ASN A 78 4.19 1.41 22.78
C ASN A 78 2.85 1.11 22.07
N ARG A 79 2.59 1.76 20.94
CA ARG A 79 1.31 1.64 20.23
C ARG A 79 1.30 0.49 19.23
N ASP A 80 0.18 -0.21 19.16
CA ASP A 80 -0.06 -1.23 18.12
C ASP A 80 -0.63 -0.58 16.86
N LEU A 81 0.07 -0.75 15.74
CA LEU A 81 -0.33 -0.28 14.41
C LEU A 81 -0.78 -1.42 13.49
N SER A 82 -1.09 -2.60 14.02
CA SER A 82 -1.54 -3.78 13.26
C SER A 82 -2.73 -3.50 12.35
N PHE A 83 -3.60 -2.57 12.72
CA PHE A 83 -4.76 -2.14 11.93
C PHE A 83 -4.39 -1.52 10.56
N LEU A 84 -3.14 -1.07 10.37
CA LEU A 84 -2.66 -0.55 9.10
C LEU A 84 -2.37 -1.64 8.06
N LYS A 85 -2.24 -2.90 8.49
CA LYS A 85 -1.89 -4.02 7.60
C LYS A 85 -2.90 -4.22 6.49
N THR A 86 -4.15 -3.81 6.65
CA THR A 86 -5.19 -3.99 5.63
C THR A 86 -5.07 -3.01 4.47
N ILE A 87 -4.34 -1.90 4.63
CA ILE A 87 -4.25 -0.85 3.60
C ILE A 87 -3.51 -1.39 2.38
N GLN A 88 -4.13 -1.22 1.21
CA GLN A 88 -3.61 -1.66 -0.09
C GLN A 88 -3.37 -0.50 -1.05
N GLU A 89 -4.19 0.56 -0.97
CA GLU A 89 -4.10 1.69 -1.91
C GLU A 89 -4.23 3.02 -1.18
N VAL A 90 -3.45 4.01 -1.62
CA VAL A 90 -3.56 5.40 -1.16
C VAL A 90 -3.69 6.30 -2.39
N ALA A 91 -4.77 7.09 -2.45
CA ALA A 91 -5.02 7.98 -3.59
C ALA A 91 -4.16 9.25 -3.57
N GLY A 92 -3.92 9.82 -2.40
CA GLY A 92 -3.05 10.97 -2.19
C GLY A 92 -1.59 10.56 -1.99
N TYR A 93 -0.94 11.19 -1.00
CA TYR A 93 0.39 10.82 -0.54
C TYR A 93 0.36 9.99 0.75
N VAL A 94 1.50 9.39 1.07
CA VAL A 94 1.79 8.73 2.34
C VAL A 94 2.84 9.56 3.09
N LEU A 95 2.50 10.01 4.30
CA LEU A 95 3.39 10.73 5.21
C LEU A 95 3.58 9.90 6.48
N ILE A 96 4.84 9.57 6.78
CA ILE A 96 5.25 8.87 7.99
C ILE A 96 6.26 9.75 8.70
N ALA A 97 5.83 10.49 9.72
CA ALA A 97 6.68 11.48 10.34
C ALA A 97 6.56 11.57 11.85
N LEU A 98 7.68 11.86 12.52
CA LEU A 98 7.70 12.15 13.97
C LEU A 98 7.18 11.00 14.84
N ASN A 99 7.32 9.76 14.37
CA ASN A 99 6.92 8.56 15.12
C ASN A 99 8.09 7.97 15.93
N MET A 100 7.76 7.31 17.03
CA MET A 100 8.71 6.66 17.94
C MET A 100 8.56 5.13 17.98
N VAL A 101 7.61 4.57 17.22
CA VAL A 101 7.42 3.11 17.05
C VAL A 101 8.58 2.49 16.29
N ASP A 102 8.87 1.22 16.57
CA ASP A 102 9.89 0.47 15.86
C ASP A 102 9.45 0.02 14.45
N VAL A 103 8.14 -0.26 14.26
CA VAL A 103 7.59 -0.83 13.03
C VAL A 103 6.28 -0.13 12.64
N ILE A 104 6.15 0.20 11.35
CA ILE A 104 4.88 0.65 10.74
C ILE A 104 4.48 -0.37 9.66
N PRO A 105 3.48 -1.23 9.90
CA PRO A 105 3.27 -2.44 9.10
C PRO A 105 2.37 -2.19 7.88
N LEU A 106 2.90 -1.48 6.87
CA LEU A 106 2.23 -1.26 5.57
C LEU A 106 2.50 -2.39 4.56
N GLU A 107 2.48 -3.63 5.05
CA GLU A 107 2.90 -4.83 4.31
C GLU A 107 2.09 -5.10 3.05
N ASN A 108 0.83 -4.65 3.01
CA ASN A 108 -0.09 -4.88 1.90
C ASN A 108 -0.30 -3.67 0.99
N LEU A 109 0.33 -2.53 1.28
CA LEU A 109 0.27 -1.34 0.44
C LEU A 109 0.88 -1.68 -0.92
N GLN A 110 0.11 -1.51 -1.98
CA GLN A 110 0.48 -1.88 -3.36
C GLN A 110 0.78 -0.66 -4.22
N ILE A 111 -0.02 0.40 -4.03
CA ILE A 111 0.01 1.58 -4.89
C ILE A 111 -0.21 2.87 -4.10
N ILE A 112 0.58 3.89 -4.46
CA ILE A 112 0.34 5.28 -4.08
C ILE A 112 0.09 6.07 -5.36
N ARG A 113 -1.12 6.61 -5.52
CA ARG A 113 -1.52 7.26 -6.77
C ARG A 113 -0.94 8.66 -6.90
N GLY A 114 -0.70 9.37 -5.80
CA GLY A 114 -0.09 10.70 -5.82
C GLY A 114 -0.98 11.75 -6.50
N ASN A 115 -2.31 11.64 -6.35
CA ASN A 115 -3.25 12.67 -6.83
C ASN A 115 -3.05 14.01 -6.10
N VAL A 116 -2.53 13.94 -4.87
CA VAL A 116 -2.04 15.04 -4.05
C VAL A 116 -0.65 14.67 -3.56
N LEU A 117 0.27 15.63 -3.50
CA LEU A 117 1.66 15.41 -3.11
C LEU A 117 2.00 16.17 -1.83
N TYR A 118 2.77 15.55 -0.95
CA TYR A 118 3.37 16.22 0.19
C TYR A 118 4.45 17.19 -0.32
N ASP A 119 4.43 18.42 0.21
CA ASP A 119 5.34 19.50 -0.22
C ASP A 119 5.36 19.69 -1.76
N ASN A 120 4.20 19.47 -2.38
CA ASN A 120 3.97 19.55 -3.83
C ASN A 120 4.85 18.63 -4.69
N SER A 121 5.63 17.70 -4.10
CA SER A 121 6.66 16.94 -4.83
C SER A 121 6.67 15.45 -4.53
N TYR A 122 6.25 15.04 -3.33
CA TYR A 122 6.48 13.68 -2.83
C TYR A 122 5.16 12.91 -2.63
N ALA A 123 5.09 11.71 -3.19
CA ALA A 123 4.01 10.78 -2.89
C ALA A 123 4.29 9.92 -1.67
N LEU A 124 5.57 9.74 -1.31
CA LEU A 124 5.98 9.10 -0.06
C LEU A 124 6.98 10.00 0.65
N ALA A 125 6.69 10.34 1.91
CA ALA A 125 7.59 11.11 2.77
C ALA A 125 7.77 10.39 4.12
N VAL A 126 8.99 10.00 4.44
CA VAL A 126 9.38 9.34 5.70
C VAL A 126 10.37 10.24 6.44
N LEU A 127 9.91 10.94 7.48
CA LEU A 127 10.61 12.10 8.04
C LEU A 127 10.76 12.02 9.57
N SER A 128 11.99 12.12 10.07
CA SER A 128 12.23 12.38 11.49
C SER A 128 11.55 11.38 12.45
N ASN A 129 11.52 10.09 12.12
CA ASN A 129 10.90 9.06 12.97
C ASN A 129 11.87 8.55 14.04
N TYR A 130 12.13 9.38 15.05
CA TYR A 130 12.96 9.05 16.21
C TYR A 130 12.59 9.92 17.41
N HIS A 131 12.86 9.41 18.62
CA HIS A 131 12.78 10.20 19.84
C HIS A 131 14.03 11.10 19.98
N MET A 132 13.95 12.26 20.64
CA MET A 132 15.03 13.26 20.69
C MET A 132 16.39 12.73 21.17
N ASN A 133 16.38 11.76 22.09
CA ASN A 133 17.61 11.10 22.59
C ASN A 133 18.18 10.03 21.63
N LYS A 134 17.54 9.79 20.49
CA LYS A 134 17.88 8.79 19.46
C LYS A 134 17.94 7.34 19.97
N THR A 135 17.30 7.03 21.10
CA THR A 135 17.23 5.65 21.62
C THR A 135 16.11 4.85 20.99
N GLN A 136 15.00 5.52 20.61
CA GLN A 136 13.81 4.95 19.99
C GLN A 136 13.56 5.60 18.61
N GLY A 137 12.89 4.89 17.72
CA GLY A 137 12.54 5.38 16.39
C GLY A 137 12.25 4.25 15.41
N LEU A 138 11.74 4.61 14.23
CA LEU A 138 11.37 3.65 13.20
C LEU A 138 12.58 2.85 12.73
N ARG A 139 12.48 1.53 12.82
CA ARG A 139 13.51 0.58 12.42
C ARG A 139 13.15 -0.14 11.13
N GLU A 140 11.87 -0.52 11.01
CA GLU A 140 11.37 -1.32 9.91
C GLU A 140 10.13 -0.67 9.29
N LEU A 141 10.13 -0.60 7.97
CA LEU A 141 8.99 -0.11 7.18
C LEU A 141 8.71 -1.11 6.05
N PRO A 142 8.11 -2.28 6.37
CA PRO A 142 7.91 -3.35 5.41
C PRO A 142 6.79 -2.98 4.42
N MET A 143 7.15 -2.48 3.24
CA MET A 143 6.23 -2.21 2.12
C MET A 143 6.42 -3.21 0.99
N LYS A 144 6.53 -4.49 1.32
CA LYS A 144 6.87 -5.59 0.39
C LYS A 144 5.97 -5.74 -0.84
N ARG A 145 4.72 -5.27 -0.77
CA ARG A 145 3.79 -5.28 -1.91
C ARG A 145 3.76 -3.97 -2.70
N LEU A 146 4.46 -2.92 -2.24
CA LEU A 146 4.48 -1.63 -2.91
C LEU A 146 5.26 -1.78 -4.20
N SER A 147 4.53 -1.81 -5.30
CA SER A 147 5.08 -1.94 -6.63
C SER A 147 4.99 -0.64 -7.40
N GLU A 148 4.10 0.28 -7.03
CA GLU A 148 3.80 1.42 -7.89
C GLU A 148 3.56 2.74 -7.16
N ILE A 149 4.25 3.79 -7.62
CA ILE A 149 3.95 5.20 -7.35
C ILE A 149 3.67 5.87 -8.68
N LEU A 150 2.41 6.27 -8.93
CA LEU A 150 1.98 6.80 -10.23
C LEU A 150 2.42 8.24 -10.49
N ASN A 151 2.53 9.04 -9.43
CA ASN A 151 2.91 10.45 -9.51
C ASN A 151 3.64 10.87 -8.24
N GLY A 152 4.60 11.79 -8.35
CA GLY A 152 5.42 12.25 -7.23
C GLY A 152 6.63 11.35 -6.95
N GLY A 153 7.59 11.90 -6.21
CA GLY A 153 8.80 11.19 -5.81
C GLY A 153 8.77 10.72 -4.37
N VAL A 154 9.95 10.36 -3.85
CA VAL A 154 10.13 9.80 -2.51
C VAL A 154 11.10 10.68 -1.72
N LYS A 155 10.72 11.03 -0.49
CA LYS A 155 11.57 11.73 0.47
C LYS A 155 11.78 10.87 1.71
N ILE A 156 13.00 10.43 1.95
CA ILE A 156 13.42 9.78 3.19
C ILE A 156 14.47 10.69 3.81
N SER A 157 14.20 11.22 4.99
CA SER A 157 15.10 12.14 5.67
C SER A 157 15.05 12.01 7.18
N ASN A 158 16.22 12.06 7.80
CA ASN A 158 16.39 12.09 9.26
C ASN A 158 15.77 10.89 10.00
N ASN A 159 15.94 9.66 9.50
CA ASN A 159 15.48 8.43 10.16
C ASN A 159 16.70 7.60 10.63
N PRO A 160 17.32 7.94 11.77
CA PRO A 160 18.63 7.39 12.16
C PRO A 160 18.64 5.90 12.51
N LYS A 161 17.47 5.28 12.70
CA LYS A 161 17.31 3.86 13.06
C LYS A 161 16.73 3.01 11.93
N LEU A 162 16.27 3.63 10.84
CA LEU A 162 15.55 2.96 9.77
C LEU A 162 16.52 2.16 8.89
N CYS A 163 16.24 0.88 8.72
CA CYS A 163 17.05 -0.05 7.94
C CYS A 163 16.43 -0.37 6.58
N ASN A 164 17.25 -0.88 5.66
CA ASN A 164 16.88 -1.48 4.37
C ASN A 164 16.20 -0.53 3.36
N MET A 165 16.12 0.77 3.62
CA MET A 165 15.60 1.73 2.62
C MET A 165 16.59 1.97 1.47
N ASP A 166 17.87 1.69 1.71
CA ASP A 166 18.97 1.72 0.75
C ASP A 166 18.98 0.49 -0.18
N THR A 167 18.38 -0.62 0.26
CA THR A 167 18.27 -1.85 -0.54
C THR A 167 17.06 -1.84 -1.49
N VAL A 168 16.09 -0.94 -1.31
CA VAL A 168 14.91 -0.83 -2.18
C VAL A 168 15.28 -0.18 -3.51
N LEU A 169 14.97 -0.86 -4.62
CA LEU A 169 15.11 -0.33 -5.98
C LEU A 169 13.93 0.61 -6.31
N TRP A 170 14.05 1.87 -5.90
CA TRP A 170 13.01 2.89 -6.09
C TRP A 170 12.65 3.16 -7.56
N ASN A 171 13.59 2.99 -8.49
CA ASN A 171 13.35 3.16 -9.93
C ASN A 171 12.35 2.13 -10.52
N ASP A 172 12.20 0.98 -9.87
CA ASP A 172 11.18 -0.02 -10.24
C ASP A 172 9.78 0.42 -9.78
N ILE A 173 9.70 1.20 -8.71
CA ILE A 173 8.44 1.62 -8.08
C ILE A 173 7.93 2.94 -8.69
N ILE A 174 8.82 3.92 -8.84
CA ILE A 174 8.49 5.28 -9.25
C ILE A 174 8.33 5.37 -10.77
N ASP A 175 7.35 6.15 -11.23
CA ASP A 175 7.29 6.59 -12.63
C ASP A 175 8.38 7.64 -12.97
N THR A 176 9.56 7.13 -13.30
CA THR A 176 10.74 7.91 -13.70
C THR A 176 10.55 8.73 -14.98
N SER A 177 9.55 8.44 -15.83
CA SER A 177 9.28 9.20 -17.05
C SER A 177 8.90 10.66 -16.75
N LYS A 178 8.33 10.90 -15.57
CA LYS A 178 7.92 12.21 -15.07
C LYS A 178 9.04 12.98 -14.36
N LYS A 179 10.24 12.40 -14.25
CA LYS A 179 11.40 12.98 -13.54
C LYS A 179 11.06 13.56 -12.16
N PRO A 180 10.44 12.78 -11.26
CA PRO A 180 10.04 13.29 -9.95
C PRO A 180 11.26 13.58 -9.05
N LEU A 181 11.08 14.48 -8.09
CA LEU A 181 12.10 14.81 -7.10
C LEU A 181 12.23 13.68 -6.06
N THR A 182 13.42 13.11 -5.95
CA THR A 182 13.71 12.02 -5.00
C THR A 182 14.86 12.44 -4.09
N VAL A 183 14.65 12.37 -2.78
CA VAL A 183 15.63 12.72 -1.73
C VAL A 183 15.72 11.53 -0.79
N LEU A 184 16.86 10.83 -0.79
CA LEU A 184 17.06 9.61 -0.03
C LEU A 184 18.27 9.77 0.89
N GLU A 185 18.01 10.06 2.16
CA GLU A 185 19.00 10.13 3.22
C GLU A 185 18.85 8.90 4.13
N TYR A 186 19.83 8.01 4.06
CA TYR A 186 19.84 6.77 4.83
C TYR A 186 20.54 6.92 6.17
N ALA A 187 20.30 5.97 7.08
CA ALA A 187 20.97 5.94 8.37
C ALA A 187 22.49 5.81 8.19
N SER A 188 23.27 6.45 9.07
CA SER A 188 24.73 6.47 8.98
C SER A 188 25.40 5.13 9.33
N ASN A 189 24.72 4.25 10.07
CA ASN A 189 25.26 2.95 10.50
C ASN A 189 24.50 1.76 9.91
N LEU A 190 24.52 1.65 8.58
CA LEU A 190 23.89 0.54 7.84
C LEU A 190 24.50 -0.82 8.17
N SER A 191 25.75 -0.87 8.66
CA SER A 191 26.42 -2.13 9.04
C SER A 191 25.72 -2.88 10.19
N SER A 192 24.95 -2.16 11.00
CA SER A 192 24.15 -2.73 12.09
C SER A 192 22.77 -3.23 11.64
N CYS A 193 22.37 -2.94 10.40
CA CYS A 193 21.10 -3.37 9.86
C CYS A 193 21.14 -4.84 9.42
N PRO A 194 20.05 -5.59 9.61
CA PRO A 194 19.92 -6.93 9.05
C PRO A 194 20.05 -6.90 7.52
N LYS A 195 20.79 -7.88 6.98
CA LYS A 195 20.90 -8.06 5.53
C LYS A 195 19.63 -8.65 4.94
N CYS A 196 19.44 -8.42 3.64
CA CYS A 196 18.42 -9.10 2.86
C CYS A 196 18.65 -10.62 2.85
N HIS A 197 17.58 -11.36 2.55
CA HIS A 197 17.69 -12.80 2.38
C HIS A 197 18.48 -13.13 1.10
N PRO A 198 19.33 -14.18 1.07
CA PRO A 198 20.14 -14.52 -0.10
C PRO A 198 19.35 -14.81 -1.39
N ASN A 199 18.07 -15.16 -1.27
CA ASN A 199 17.19 -15.40 -2.42
C ASN A 199 16.60 -14.11 -3.01
N CYS A 200 16.82 -12.94 -2.39
CA CYS A 200 16.33 -11.69 -2.94
C CYS A 200 17.10 -11.33 -4.22
N THR A 201 16.38 -10.91 -5.25
CA THR A 201 16.99 -10.46 -6.51
C THR A 201 17.90 -9.27 -6.25
N GLU A 202 19.19 -9.41 -6.54
CA GLU A 202 20.20 -8.33 -6.44
C GLU A 202 20.19 -7.64 -5.07
N ASP A 203 19.96 -8.40 -4.00
CA ASP A 203 19.86 -7.90 -2.61
C ASP A 203 18.78 -6.82 -2.39
N HIS A 204 17.74 -6.79 -3.22
CA HIS A 204 16.62 -5.87 -3.04
C HIS A 204 15.59 -6.39 -2.04
N CYS A 205 15.45 -5.71 -0.89
CA CYS A 205 14.46 -6.05 0.12
C CYS A 205 13.97 -4.83 0.93
N TRP A 206 12.88 -5.04 1.66
CA TRP A 206 12.32 -4.10 2.63
C TRP A 206 12.72 -4.41 4.08
N GLY A 207 13.47 -5.50 4.30
CA GLY A 207 13.83 -6.02 5.61
C GLY A 207 14.35 -7.46 5.53
N PRO A 208 14.71 -8.08 6.66
CA PRO A 208 15.22 -9.45 6.70
C PRO A 208 14.14 -10.49 6.34
N GLY A 209 14.58 -11.64 5.82
CA GLY A 209 13.70 -12.77 5.47
C GLY A 209 13.19 -12.72 4.03
N GLU A 210 12.94 -13.90 3.46
CA GLU A 210 12.55 -14.06 2.05
C GLU A 210 11.22 -13.37 1.71
N GLN A 211 10.29 -13.33 2.66
CA GLN A 211 9.01 -12.64 2.52
C GLN A 211 9.14 -11.12 2.34
N ASN A 212 10.30 -10.54 2.64
CA ASN A 212 10.56 -9.10 2.53
C ASN A 212 11.38 -8.74 1.28
N CYS A 213 11.69 -9.70 0.41
CA CYS A 213 12.31 -9.41 -0.89
C CYS A 213 11.39 -8.48 -1.71
N GLN A 214 11.99 -7.50 -2.38
CA GLN A 214 11.25 -6.63 -3.28
C GLN A 214 10.80 -7.42 -4.51
N THR A 215 9.52 -7.31 -4.86
CA THR A 215 9.02 -7.85 -6.13
C THR A 215 9.25 -6.82 -7.23
N LEU A 216 10.15 -7.11 -8.16
CA LEU A 216 10.44 -6.23 -9.30
C LEU A 216 9.38 -6.43 -10.38
N THR A 217 8.82 -5.33 -10.88
CA THR A 217 7.69 -5.36 -11.81
C THR A 217 7.83 -4.43 -12.99
N LYS A 218 8.95 -3.69 -13.12
CA LYS A 218 9.19 -2.74 -14.21
C LYS A 218 10.56 -2.94 -14.86
N VAL A 219 11.64 -2.95 -14.08
CA VAL A 219 13.02 -2.99 -14.61
C VAL A 219 13.38 -4.34 -15.23
N ILE A 220 12.72 -5.41 -14.78
CA ILE A 220 12.94 -6.77 -15.28
C ILE A 220 12.13 -7.08 -16.54
N CYS A 221 11.21 -6.20 -16.94
CA CYS A 221 10.27 -6.47 -18.00
C CYS A 221 10.92 -6.43 -19.38
N ALA A 222 10.46 -7.31 -20.26
CA ALA A 222 10.84 -7.25 -21.67
C ALA A 222 10.36 -5.93 -22.30
N GLN A 223 11.10 -5.43 -23.29
CA GLN A 223 10.77 -4.19 -23.98
C GLN A 223 9.38 -4.20 -24.65
N GLN A 224 8.81 -5.38 -24.89
CA GLN A 224 7.47 -5.52 -25.48
C GLN A 224 6.34 -5.30 -24.45
N CYS A 225 6.63 -5.27 -23.15
CA CYS A 225 5.63 -5.03 -22.12
C CYS A 225 5.21 -3.56 -22.12
N SER A 226 3.91 -3.29 -22.26
CA SER A 226 3.33 -1.94 -22.24
C SER A 226 3.30 -1.28 -20.84
N GLY A 227 3.89 -1.90 -19.83
CA GLY A 227 3.79 -1.48 -18.44
C GLY A 227 4.53 -2.44 -17.51
N ARG A 228 3.84 -2.91 -16.46
CA ARG A 228 4.42 -3.81 -15.46
C ARG A 228 4.28 -5.29 -15.83
N CYS A 229 5.20 -6.11 -15.35
CA CYS A 229 5.25 -7.56 -15.56
C CYS A 229 5.52 -8.31 -14.25
N ARG A 230 5.46 -9.65 -14.29
CA ARG A 230 5.77 -10.54 -13.15
C ARG A 230 7.03 -11.38 -13.36
N GLY A 231 7.81 -11.10 -14.39
CA GLY A 231 8.99 -11.89 -14.76
C GLY A 231 9.70 -11.36 -16.00
N LYS A 232 10.87 -11.93 -16.28
CA LYS A 232 11.72 -11.55 -17.43
C LYS A 232 11.23 -12.08 -18.78
N VAL A 233 10.33 -13.07 -18.75
CA VAL A 233 9.82 -13.76 -19.94
C VAL A 233 8.33 -13.42 -20.11
N PRO A 234 7.84 -13.20 -21.34
CA PRO A 234 6.42 -12.98 -21.64
C PRO A 234 5.49 -14.10 -21.18
#